data_AF-A0A5C7E0I1-F1
#
_entry.id   AF-A0A5C7E0I1-F1
#
_cell.length_a   1.000
_cell.length_b   1.000
_cell.length_c   1.000
_cell.angle_alpha   90.00
_cell.angle_beta   90.00
_cell.angle_gamma   90.00
#
_symmetry.space_group_name_H-M   'P 1'
#
loop_
_entity.id
_entity.type
_entity.pdbx_description
1 polymer ?
#
loop_
_entity_poly.entity_id
_entity_poly.type
_entity_poly.pdbx_seq_one_letter_code
_entity_poly.pdbx_strand_id
1 'polypeptide(L)'
;MNRALNNEEKQNVADYVNAVLYNDYFVNEIFNLFRDKEAIIVYISDHGESVYEFRDRAEHFVTSRFTAEIPFFIIVSDQFKKNNPKLIDKIIKAKDKPFMSDDLIHTMATIAGVKVKDYNETRDILSDKFNEKRVRIFNGEIDYNQILKYEKAKY
;
A
#
# COMPACT_ATOMS: atom_id res chain seq x y z
N MET A 1 10.31 -24.90 -10.79
CA MET A 1 9.52 -25.37 -11.95
C MET A 1 8.50 -24.28 -12.21
N ASN A 2 8.45 -23.72 -13.42
CA ASN A 2 7.39 -22.78 -13.79
C ASN A 2 6.20 -23.58 -14.29
N ARG A 3 5.09 -23.50 -13.57
CA ARG A 3 3.83 -24.15 -13.92
C ARG A 3 3.08 -23.28 -14.93
N ALA A 4 2.52 -23.88 -15.98
CA ALA A 4 1.59 -23.17 -16.84
C ALA A 4 0.18 -23.17 -16.23
N LEU A 5 -0.46 -22.00 -16.17
CA LEU A 5 -1.87 -21.87 -15.77
C LEU A 5 -2.79 -22.52 -16.81
N ASN A 6 -3.83 -23.20 -16.35
CA ASN A 6 -4.88 -23.72 -17.23
C ASN A 6 -5.83 -22.57 -17.69
N ASN A 7 -6.81 -22.87 -18.56
CA ASN A 7 -7.68 -21.82 -19.11
C ASN A 7 -8.60 -21.18 -18.06
N GLU A 8 -9.06 -21.94 -17.08
CA GLU A 8 -9.89 -21.43 -15.97
C GLU A 8 -9.07 -20.51 -15.06
N GLU A 9 -7.84 -20.91 -14.71
CA GLU A 9 -6.94 -20.11 -13.90
C GLU A 9 -6.54 -18.80 -14.61
N LYS A 10 -6.28 -18.86 -15.91
CA LYS A 10 -6.05 -17.66 -16.73
C LYS A 10 -7.26 -16.73 -16.74
N GLN A 11 -8.47 -17.28 -16.79
CA GLN A 11 -9.68 -16.47 -16.72
C GLN A 11 -9.81 -15.80 -15.35
N ASN A 12 -9.54 -16.52 -14.25
CA ASN A 12 -9.56 -15.94 -12.90
C ASN A 12 -8.52 -14.83 -12.72
N VAL A 13 -7.31 -14.99 -13.28
CA VAL A 13 -6.30 -13.91 -13.33
C VAL A 13 -6.81 -12.71 -14.13
N ALA A 14 -7.44 -12.94 -15.28
CA ALA A 14 -8.01 -11.86 -16.09
C ALA A 14 -9.15 -11.12 -15.36
N ASP A 15 -10.00 -11.85 -14.66
CA ASP A 15 -11.11 -11.29 -13.87
C ASP A 15 -10.60 -10.48 -12.68
N TYR A 16 -9.53 -10.94 -12.02
CA TYR A 16 -8.85 -10.17 -10.97
C TYR A 16 -8.27 -8.86 -11.52
N VAL A 17 -7.60 -8.90 -12.67
CA VAL A 17 -7.07 -7.69 -13.33
C VAL A 17 -8.20 -6.74 -13.73
N ASN A 18 -9.35 -7.25 -14.19
CA ASN A 18 -10.53 -6.43 -14.48
C ASN A 18 -11.09 -5.77 -13.21
N ALA A 19 -11.08 -6.47 -12.08
CA ALA A 19 -11.48 -5.89 -10.79
C ALA A 19 -10.52 -4.77 -10.34
N VAL A 20 -9.21 -4.94 -10.54
CA VAL A 20 -8.20 -3.89 -10.30
C VAL A 20 -8.46 -2.68 -11.21
N LEU A 21 -8.76 -2.90 -12.49
CA LEU A 21 -9.11 -1.81 -13.43
C LEU A 21 -10.36 -1.04 -12.98
N TYR A 22 -11.38 -1.74 -12.48
CA TYR A 22 -12.57 -1.08 -11.95
C TYR A 22 -12.28 -0.30 -10.66
N ASN A 23 -11.41 -0.83 -9.79
CA ASN A 23 -10.96 -0.11 -8.59
C ASN A 23 -10.18 1.17 -8.95
N ASP A 24 -9.33 1.15 -9.98
CA ASP A 24 -8.66 2.34 -10.50
C ASP A 24 -9.68 3.41 -10.96
N TYR A 25 -10.67 2.99 -11.75
CA TYR A 25 -11.78 3.86 -12.15
C TYR A 25 -12.49 4.46 -10.94
N PHE A 26 -12.84 3.66 -9.93
CA PHE A 26 -13.51 4.13 -8.73
C PHE A 26 -12.68 5.16 -7.94
N VAL A 27 -11.39 4.92 -7.75
CA VAL A 27 -10.48 5.87 -7.10
C VAL A 27 -10.37 7.17 -7.90
N ASN A 28 -10.30 7.09 -9.23
CA ASN A 28 -10.29 8.26 -10.10
C ASN A 28 -11.59 9.06 -10.00
N GLU A 29 -12.75 8.41 -9.89
CA GLU A 29 -14.03 9.10 -9.67
C GLU A 29 -14.07 9.80 -8.32
N ILE A 30 -13.54 9.19 -7.25
CA ILE A 30 -13.37 9.90 -5.96
C ILE A 30 -12.48 11.12 -6.14
N PHE A 31 -11.34 11.00 -6.82
CA PHE A 31 -10.47 12.14 -7.08
C PHE A 31 -11.19 13.26 -7.85
N ASN A 32 -11.98 12.91 -8.87
CA ASN A 32 -12.75 13.88 -9.66
C ASN A 32 -13.76 14.67 -8.82
N LEU A 33 -14.33 14.08 -7.76
CA LEU A 33 -15.22 14.81 -6.84
C LEU A 33 -14.49 15.92 -6.06
N PHE A 34 -13.18 15.77 -5.83
CA PHE A 34 -12.39 16.67 -4.97
C PHE A 34 -11.30 17.46 -5.71
N ARG A 35 -11.13 17.25 -7.01
CA ARG A 35 -10.01 17.82 -7.80
C ARG A 35 -9.90 19.35 -7.73
N ASP A 36 -11.04 20.05 -7.64
CA ASP A 36 -11.11 21.52 -7.57
C ASP A 36 -11.22 22.06 -6.14
N LYS A 37 -11.02 21.19 -5.13
CA LYS A 37 -11.00 21.54 -3.71
C LYS A 37 -9.58 21.53 -3.18
N GLU A 38 -9.34 22.07 -1.99
CA GLU A 38 -8.11 21.79 -1.25
C GLU A 38 -8.24 20.42 -0.58
N ALA A 39 -7.72 19.37 -1.21
CA ALA A 39 -7.97 18.00 -0.82
C ALA A 39 -6.71 17.12 -0.85
N ILE A 40 -6.67 16.18 0.08
CA ILE A 40 -5.75 15.04 0.14
C ILE A 40 -6.58 13.77 0.31
N ILE A 41 -6.25 12.75 -0.46
CA ILE A 41 -6.89 11.43 -0.45
C ILE A 41 -5.80 10.40 -0.12
N VAL A 42 -6.07 9.56 0.86
CA VAL A 42 -5.17 8.47 1.28
C VAL A 42 -5.86 7.16 0.96
N TYR A 43 -5.23 6.33 0.14
CA TYR A 43 -5.74 5.01 -0.25
C TYR A 43 -4.79 3.93 0.24
N ILE A 44 -5.33 2.86 0.81
CA ILE A 44 -4.61 1.67 1.25
C ILE A 44 -5.51 0.44 1.09
N SER A 45 -4.97 -0.68 0.61
CA SER A 45 -5.66 -1.98 0.72
C SER A 45 -5.43 -2.57 2.11
N ASP A 46 -6.40 -3.29 2.65
CA ASP A 46 -6.25 -3.99 3.93
C ASP A 46 -5.32 -5.20 3.81
N HIS A 47 -5.40 -5.94 2.70
CA HIS A 47 -4.51 -7.04 2.35
C HIS A 47 -4.36 -7.20 0.82
N GLY A 48 -3.43 -8.07 0.41
CA GLY A 48 -3.29 -8.54 -0.97
C GLY A 48 -4.06 -9.85 -1.21
N GLU A 49 -3.98 -10.37 -2.42
CA GLU A 49 -4.56 -11.67 -2.81
C GLU A 49 -3.50 -12.39 -3.64
N SER A 50 -3.21 -13.65 -3.35
CA SER A 50 -2.51 -14.47 -4.33
C SER A 50 -3.55 -14.99 -5.32
N VAL A 51 -3.29 -14.80 -6.61
CA VAL A 51 -4.03 -15.35 -7.74
C VAL A 51 -3.12 -16.34 -8.46
N TYR A 52 -2.87 -17.47 -7.79
CA TYR A 52 -2.03 -18.60 -8.21
C TYR A 52 -0.51 -18.41 -8.11
N GLU A 53 -0.01 -17.24 -7.69
CA GLU A 53 1.45 -17.04 -7.52
C GLU A 53 1.99 -17.91 -6.39
N PHE A 54 1.18 -18.10 -5.34
CA PHE A 54 1.47 -18.92 -4.18
C PHE A 54 0.58 -20.18 -4.17
N ARG A 55 1.21 -21.32 -3.86
CA ARG A 55 0.53 -22.63 -3.66
C ARG A 55 -0.48 -23.06 -4.73
N ASP A 56 -0.38 -22.50 -5.94
CA ASP A 56 -1.24 -22.91 -7.06
C ASP A 56 -2.73 -22.68 -6.77
N ARG A 57 -3.06 -21.64 -5.99
CA ARG A 57 -4.43 -21.30 -5.57
C ARG A 57 -4.69 -19.80 -5.59
N ALA A 58 -5.95 -19.43 -5.72
CA ALA A 58 -6.43 -18.08 -5.40
C ALA A 58 -6.80 -18.03 -3.89
N GLU A 59 -6.10 -17.22 -3.09
CA GLU A 59 -6.30 -17.13 -1.64
C GLU A 59 -5.66 -15.87 -1.00
N HIS A 60 -6.25 -15.35 0.09
CA HIS A 60 -5.74 -14.20 0.87
C HIS A 60 -5.27 -14.53 2.30
N PHE A 61 -5.73 -15.60 2.94
CA PHE A 61 -5.36 -15.94 4.33
C PHE A 61 -4.09 -16.80 4.43
N VAL A 62 -3.05 -16.42 3.69
CA VAL A 62 -1.77 -17.14 3.66
C VAL A 62 -0.60 -16.22 3.95
N THR A 63 0.45 -16.78 4.52
CA THR A 63 1.73 -16.09 4.70
C THR A 63 2.52 -16.15 3.39
N SER A 64 2.35 -15.13 2.56
CA SER A 64 3.03 -14.97 1.29
C SER A 64 3.31 -13.50 1.00
N ARG A 65 4.30 -13.23 0.14
CA ARG A 65 4.54 -11.91 -0.44
C ARG A 65 3.30 -11.35 -1.15
N PHE A 66 2.56 -12.20 -1.86
CA PHE A 66 1.41 -11.78 -2.69
C PHE A 66 0.19 -11.36 -1.88
N THR A 67 0.10 -11.78 -0.61
CA THR A 67 -0.94 -11.35 0.33
C THR A 67 -0.47 -10.24 1.27
N ALA A 68 0.85 -10.05 1.41
CA ALA A 68 1.46 -9.02 2.25
C ALA A 68 1.68 -7.69 1.52
N GLU A 69 2.00 -7.72 0.22
CA GLU A 69 2.21 -6.51 -0.58
C GLU A 69 0.87 -5.91 -1.00
N ILE A 70 0.67 -4.65 -0.65
CA ILE A 70 -0.56 -3.91 -0.88
C ILE A 70 -0.28 -2.56 -1.54
N PRO A 71 -1.22 -2.04 -2.35
CA PRO A 71 -1.15 -0.66 -2.81
C PRO A 71 -1.38 0.30 -1.63
N PHE A 72 -0.51 1.31 -1.55
CA PHE A 72 -0.65 2.45 -0.65
C PHE A 72 -0.20 3.71 -1.40
N PHE A 73 -1.08 4.70 -1.52
CA PHE A 73 -0.75 5.95 -2.20
C PHE A 73 -1.53 7.14 -1.63
N ILE A 74 -0.97 8.32 -1.87
CA ILE A 74 -1.55 9.60 -1.48
C ILE A 74 -1.75 10.43 -2.76
N ILE A 75 -2.99 10.87 -2.98
CA ILE A 75 -3.36 11.76 -4.08
C ILE A 75 -3.70 13.13 -3.49
N VAL A 76 -3.25 14.21 -4.12
CA VAL A 76 -3.51 15.58 -3.67
C VAL A 76 -4.02 16.42 -4.83
N SER A 77 -4.91 17.36 -4.55
CA SER A 77 -5.33 18.35 -5.55
C SER A 77 -4.26 19.42 -5.79
N ASP A 78 -4.35 20.13 -6.92
CA ASP A 78 -3.43 21.22 -7.25
C ASP A 78 -3.46 22.34 -6.18
N GLN A 79 -4.65 22.65 -5.66
CA GLN A 79 -4.82 23.65 -4.61
C GLN A 79 -4.14 23.20 -3.30
N PHE A 80 -4.30 21.93 -2.91
CA PHE A 80 -3.61 21.38 -1.74
C PHE A 80 -2.09 21.41 -1.90
N LYS A 81 -1.61 21.02 -3.09
CA LYS A 81 -0.19 21.03 -3.42
C LYS A 81 0.42 22.43 -3.31
N LYS A 82 -0.28 23.45 -3.82
CA LYS A 82 0.14 24.86 -3.76
C LYS A 82 0.20 25.38 -2.31
N ASN A 83 -0.79 25.03 -1.50
CA ASN A 83 -0.91 25.56 -0.13
C ASN A 83 -0.02 24.82 0.88
N ASN A 84 0.36 23.57 0.61
CA ASN A 84 1.07 22.70 1.55
C ASN A 84 2.44 22.21 1.02
N PRO A 85 3.32 23.07 0.46
CA PRO A 85 4.52 22.63 -0.26
C PRO A 85 5.49 21.83 0.61
N LYS A 86 5.57 22.12 1.92
CA LYS A 86 6.41 21.36 2.87
C LYS A 86 5.92 19.94 3.08
N LEU A 87 4.61 19.73 3.17
CA LEU A 87 4.03 18.40 3.33
C LEU A 87 4.18 17.59 2.04
N ILE A 88 4.01 18.23 0.88
CA ILE A 88 4.25 17.61 -0.42
C ILE A 88 5.69 17.12 -0.57
N ASP A 89 6.68 17.93 -0.18
CA ASP A 89 8.09 17.52 -0.20
C ASP A 89 8.34 16.27 0.66
N LYS A 90 7.73 16.20 1.85
CA LYS A 90 7.79 15.02 2.73
C LYS A 90 7.15 13.79 2.08
N ILE A 91 5.97 13.94 1.46
CA ILE A 91 5.27 12.84 0.76
C ILE A 91 6.13 12.30 -0.38
N ILE A 92 6.71 13.19 -1.21
CA ILE A 92 7.56 12.79 -2.34
C ILE A 92 8.80 12.03 -1.84
N LYS A 93 9.46 12.52 -0.77
CA LYS A 93 10.62 11.86 -0.15
C LYS A 93 10.29 10.50 0.49
N ALA A 94 9.02 10.25 0.82
CA ALA A 94 8.58 9.02 1.47
C ALA A 94 8.27 7.87 0.49
N LYS A 95 8.06 8.17 -0.80
CA LYS A 95 7.52 7.24 -1.82
C LYS A 95 8.14 5.84 -1.83
N ASP A 96 9.46 5.75 -1.71
CA ASP A 96 10.19 4.49 -1.87
C ASP A 96 10.65 3.88 -0.53
N LYS A 97 10.21 4.44 0.60
CA LYS A 97 10.57 3.95 1.94
C LYS A 97 9.78 2.69 2.29
N PRO A 98 10.40 1.70 2.98
CA PRO A 98 9.67 0.54 3.47
C PRO A 98 8.65 0.95 4.53
N PHE A 99 7.40 0.53 4.35
CA PHE A 99 6.29 0.89 5.24
C PHE A 99 5.45 -0.32 5.63
N MET A 100 4.65 -0.19 6.69
CA MET A 100 3.63 -1.14 7.13
C MET A 100 2.36 -0.39 7.49
N SER A 101 1.20 -1.01 7.24
CA SER A 101 -0.11 -0.41 7.54
C SER A 101 -0.33 -0.12 9.04
N ASP A 102 0.37 -0.83 9.93
CA ASP A 102 0.33 -0.58 11.38
C ASP A 102 0.99 0.75 11.81
N ASP A 103 1.72 1.39 10.91
CA ASP A 103 2.33 2.72 11.08
C ASP A 103 1.44 3.85 10.53
N LEU A 104 0.33 3.53 9.84
CA LEU A 104 -0.54 4.49 9.15
C LEU A 104 -1.06 5.60 10.07
N ILE A 105 -1.39 5.26 11.32
CA ILE A 105 -1.96 6.24 12.26
C ILE A 105 -1.02 7.41 12.56
N HIS A 106 0.30 7.15 12.58
CA HIS A 106 1.30 8.21 12.81
C HIS A 106 1.42 9.12 11.60
N THR A 107 1.36 8.54 10.40
CA THR A 107 1.31 9.26 9.12
C THR A 107 0.06 10.15 9.02
N MET A 108 -1.09 9.62 9.42
CA MET A 108 -2.36 10.36 9.42
C MET A 108 -2.35 11.54 10.42
N ALA A 109 -1.72 11.39 11.59
CA ALA A 109 -1.57 12.49 12.55
C ALA A 109 -0.77 13.66 11.94
N THR A 110 0.32 13.37 11.22
CA THR A 110 1.12 14.37 10.50
C THR A 110 0.34 15.02 9.36
N ILE A 111 -0.38 14.24 8.55
CA ILE A 111 -1.24 14.76 7.48
C ILE A 111 -2.31 15.69 8.04
N ALA A 112 -2.97 15.31 9.13
CA ALA A 112 -4.05 16.08 9.75
C ALA A 112 -3.55 17.30 10.55
N GLY A 113 -2.24 17.40 10.81
CA GLY A 113 -1.67 18.45 11.66
C GLY A 113 -2.08 18.34 13.12
N VAL A 114 -2.49 17.15 13.58
CA VAL A 114 -3.00 16.92 14.94
C VAL A 114 -1.89 16.39 15.84
N LYS A 115 -1.81 16.93 17.07
CA LYS A 115 -0.94 16.40 18.12
C LYS A 115 -1.68 15.34 18.90
N VAL A 116 -1.15 14.12 18.91
CA VAL A 116 -1.66 13.01 19.71
C VAL A 116 -0.58 12.53 20.68
N LYS A 117 -0.97 12.12 21.89
CA LYS A 117 -0.05 11.70 22.95
C LYS A 117 0.83 10.52 22.53
N ASP A 118 0.25 9.58 21.79
CA ASP A 118 0.91 8.35 21.39
C ASP A 118 1.61 8.46 20.01
N TYR A 119 1.79 9.68 19.49
CA TYR A 119 2.52 9.90 18.24
C TYR A 119 3.98 9.45 18.38
N ASN A 120 4.46 8.64 17.43
CA ASN A 120 5.84 8.20 17.37
C ASN A 120 6.45 8.60 16.02
N GLU A 121 7.33 9.60 16.05
CA GLU A 121 8.00 10.15 14.87
C GLU A 121 8.92 9.15 14.16
N THR A 122 9.30 8.04 14.81
CA THR A 122 10.08 6.96 14.17
C THR A 122 9.21 6.01 13.36
N ARG A 123 7.88 6.09 13.52
CA ARG A 123 6.88 5.29 12.81
C ARG A 123 6.08 6.13 11.79
N ASP A 124 6.26 7.44 11.74
CA ASP A 124 5.66 8.29 10.71
C ASP A 124 6.57 8.34 9.47
N ILE A 125 6.08 7.84 8.31
CA ILE A 125 6.87 7.83 7.06
C ILE A 125 7.21 9.24 6.54
N LEU A 126 6.46 10.26 6.97
CA LEU A 126 6.64 11.68 6.64
C LEU A 126 7.54 12.43 7.62
N SER A 127 8.06 11.74 8.64
CA SER A 127 9.03 12.27 9.58
C SER A 127 10.46 12.11 9.06
N ASP A 128 11.32 13.09 9.34
CA ASP A 128 12.75 13.01 9.05
C ASP A 128 13.46 11.96 9.93
N LYS A 129 12.80 11.50 11.00
CA LYS A 129 13.29 10.47 11.92
C LYS A 129 12.66 9.09 11.69
N PHE A 130 11.93 8.91 10.59
CA PHE A 130 11.34 7.62 10.24
C PHE A 130 12.40 6.51 10.25
N ASN A 131 12.10 5.41 10.93
CA ASN A 131 13.01 4.28 11.03
C ASN A 131 12.80 3.29 9.87
N GLU A 132 13.51 3.51 8.76
CA GLU A 132 13.49 2.62 7.59
C GLU A 132 14.02 1.20 7.88
N LYS A 133 14.70 1.00 9.01
CA LYS A 133 15.27 -0.30 9.42
C LYS A 133 14.35 -1.09 10.35
N ARG A 134 13.13 -0.60 10.61
CA ARG A 134 12.14 -1.31 11.43
C ARG A 134 11.88 -2.71 10.83
N VAL A 135 11.93 -3.73 11.68
CA VAL A 135 11.56 -5.10 11.29
C VAL A 135 10.08 -5.12 10.94
N ARG A 136 9.74 -5.65 9.76
CA ARG A 136 8.37 -5.71 9.26
C ARG A 136 7.79 -7.09 9.51
N ILE A 137 7.03 -7.25 10.59
CA ILE A 137 6.46 -8.54 10.99
C ILE A 137 5.10 -8.74 10.34
N PHE A 138 4.97 -9.78 9.52
CA PHE A 138 3.72 -10.21 8.91
C PHE A 138 3.13 -11.40 9.66
N ASN A 139 1.80 -11.40 9.85
CA ASN A 139 1.05 -12.42 10.61
C ASN A 139 1.64 -12.74 12.01
N GLY A 140 2.27 -11.76 12.67
CA GLY A 140 2.80 -11.88 14.03
C GLY A 140 4.09 -12.69 14.18
N GLU A 141 4.53 -13.40 13.15
CA GLU A 141 5.60 -14.40 13.27
C GLU A 141 6.75 -14.20 12.27
N ILE A 142 6.48 -13.60 11.10
CA ILE A 142 7.40 -13.65 9.96
C ILE A 142 8.01 -12.28 9.68
N ASP A 143 9.34 -12.17 9.69
CA ASP A 143 10.04 -11.00 9.15
C ASP A 143 9.92 -10.99 7.63
N TYR A 144 9.06 -10.10 7.10
CA TYR A 144 8.82 -9.94 5.68
C TYR A 144 10.13 -9.73 4.89
N ASN A 145 11.07 -8.94 5.42
CA ASN A 145 12.29 -8.60 4.69
C ASN A 145 13.21 -9.80 4.49
N GLN A 146 13.20 -10.75 5.43
CA GLN A 146 14.06 -11.93 5.41
C GLN A 146 13.41 -13.09 4.65
N ILE A 147 12.10 -13.28 4.82
CA ILE A 147 11.40 -14.49 4.37
C ILE A 147 10.59 -14.24 3.09
N LEU A 148 9.79 -13.18 3.05
CA LEU A 148 8.76 -13.01 2.02
C LEU A 148 9.22 -12.15 0.83
N LYS A 149 10.04 -11.13 1.07
CA LYS A 149 10.43 -10.12 0.06
C LYS A 149 10.93 -10.71 -1.27
N TYR A 150 11.59 -11.86 -1.23
CA TYR A 150 12.19 -12.51 -2.40
C TYR A 150 11.37 -13.70 -2.92
N GLU A 151 10.17 -13.92 -2.39
CA GLU A 151 9.25 -14.92 -2.90
C GLU A 151 8.90 -14.61 -4.36
N LYS A 152 8.90 -15.66 -5.19
CA LYS A 152 8.63 -15.60 -6.63
C LYS A 152 7.33 -16.33 -6.92
N ALA A 153 6.60 -15.84 -7.92
CA ALA A 153 5.44 -16.53 -8.45
C ALA A 153 5.86 -17.91 -8.99
N LYS A 154 4.99 -18.90 -8.83
CA LYS A 154 5.24 -20.27 -9.27
C LYS A 154 4.99 -20.52 -10.77
N TYR A 155 4.43 -19.54 -11.47
CA TYR A 155 4.15 -19.60 -12.91
C TYR A 155 5.06 -18.66 -13.71
#